data_AF-A0AAV5SXM2-F1
#
_entry.id   AF-A0AAV5SXM2-F1
#
_cell.length_a   1.000
_cell.length_b   1.000
_cell.length_c   1.000
_cell.angle_alpha   90.00
_cell.angle_beta   90.00
_cell.angle_gamma   90.00
#
_symmetry.space_group_name_H-M   'P 1'
#
loop_
_entity.id
_entity.type
_entity.pdbx_description
1 polymer ?
#
loop_
_entity_poly.entity_id
_entity_poly.type
_entity_poly.pdbx_seq_one_letter_code
_entity_poly.pdbx_strand_id
1 'polypeptide(L)'
;MFSEVKTEEEADWAEEETDRDGYMQYEKEPSPLPSSSRQIIAPPPVIRQSRKEAARALEQYAPQTKARGYKIMKEETKDDPFYKYQRARNNDAVRKFRTKTKEKQLERENELNFYKDKCGTYENEIKTLKRRLSKYEKI
;
A
#
# COMPACT_ATOMS: atom_id res chain seq x y z
N MET A 1 24.15 -12.07 69.11
CA MET A 1 23.29 -10.88 69.26
C MET A 1 23.63 -9.93 68.14
N PHE A 2 22.68 -9.71 67.23
CA PHE A 2 22.29 -8.44 66.60
C PHE A 2 21.42 -8.80 65.39
N SER A 3 20.13 -8.51 65.61
CA SER A 3 18.90 -8.57 64.82
C SER A 3 18.97 -8.63 63.29
N GLU A 4 18.19 -9.60 62.77
CA GLU A 4 17.61 -9.62 61.42
C GLU A 4 16.71 -8.39 61.21
N VAL A 5 16.82 -7.75 60.05
CA VAL A 5 15.81 -6.81 59.54
C VAL A 5 15.32 -7.37 58.21
N LYS A 6 14.15 -8.00 58.26
CA LYS A 6 13.33 -8.32 57.10
C LYS A 6 12.62 -7.04 56.69
N THR A 7 12.91 -6.52 55.51
CA THR A 7 12.03 -5.55 54.84
C THR A 7 11.14 -6.33 53.89
N GLU A 8 9.94 -6.62 54.39
CA GLU A 8 8.77 -6.92 53.61
C GLU A 8 8.36 -5.62 52.89
N GLU A 9 8.59 -5.52 51.59
CA GLU A 9 7.87 -4.57 50.73
C GLU A 9 7.10 -5.39 49.70
N GLU A 10 5.93 -5.78 50.18
CA GLU A 10 4.64 -5.95 49.51
C GLU A 10 4.64 -5.92 47.98
N ALA A 11 4.29 -7.09 47.44
CA ALA A 11 3.69 -7.23 46.14
C ALA A 11 2.29 -6.58 46.16
N ASP A 12 2.12 -5.47 45.45
CA ASP A 12 0.80 -4.95 45.09
C ASP A 12 0.86 -4.26 43.72
N TRP A 13 0.74 -5.06 42.66
CA TRP A 13 0.34 -4.59 41.33
C TRP A 13 -0.93 -5.34 40.94
N ALA A 14 -1.92 -5.26 41.83
CA ALA A 14 -3.30 -5.64 41.54
C ALA A 14 -3.76 -5.03 40.21
N GLU A 15 -4.42 -5.87 39.43
CA GLU A 15 -5.10 -5.52 38.20
C GLU A 15 -6.09 -4.38 38.43
N GLU A 16 -5.97 -3.29 37.68
CA GLU A 16 -7.03 -2.30 37.56
C GLU A 16 -7.31 -2.05 36.07
N GLU A 17 -8.24 -2.85 35.54
CA GLU A 17 -8.99 -2.54 34.32
C GLU A 17 -9.68 -1.19 34.53
N THR A 18 -9.25 -0.18 33.79
CA THR A 18 -10.06 1.01 33.56
C THR A 18 -10.29 1.16 32.07
N ASP A 19 -11.46 0.68 31.66
CA ASP A 19 -12.17 1.14 30.46
C ASP A 19 -12.27 2.67 30.52
N ARG A 20 -11.36 3.36 29.84
CA ARG A 20 -11.42 4.81 29.67
C ARG A 20 -11.34 5.15 28.20
N ASP A 21 -12.52 5.23 27.61
CA ASP A 21 -12.79 5.79 26.30
C ASP A 21 -12.31 7.25 26.21
N GLY A 22 -11.03 7.43 25.91
CA GLY A 22 -10.40 8.72 25.62
C GLY A 22 -10.61 9.11 24.16
N TYR A 23 -11.82 9.50 23.81
CA TYR A 23 -12.17 10.09 22.52
C TYR A 23 -11.43 11.44 22.36
N MET A 24 -10.24 11.44 21.79
CA MET A 24 -9.55 12.67 21.36
C MET A 24 -10.28 13.25 20.13
N GLN A 25 -11.26 14.12 20.36
CA GLN A 25 -11.84 14.99 19.34
C GLN A 25 -10.79 16.00 18.88
N TYR A 26 -10.04 15.66 17.83
CA TYR A 26 -9.34 16.68 17.04
C TYR A 26 -10.38 17.39 16.15
N GLU A 27 -10.71 18.63 16.49
CA GLU A 27 -11.41 19.53 15.59
C GLU A 27 -10.61 19.63 14.29
N LYS A 28 -11.18 19.06 13.23
CA LYS A 28 -10.58 18.97 11.91
C LYS A 28 -10.85 20.28 11.18
N GLU A 29 -10.06 21.31 11.50
CA GLU A 29 -9.95 22.49 10.64
C GLU A 29 -9.68 22.02 9.19
N PRO A 30 -10.47 22.45 8.19
CA PRO A 30 -10.28 22.02 6.81
C PRO A 30 -8.99 22.66 6.28
N SER A 31 -7.89 21.92 6.39
CA SER A 31 -6.63 22.25 5.74
C SER A 31 -6.90 22.57 4.27
N PRO A 32 -6.42 23.71 3.73
CA PRO A 32 -6.64 24.05 2.33
C PRO A 32 -6.07 22.94 1.45
N LEU A 33 -6.93 22.35 0.62
CA LEU A 33 -6.56 21.29 -0.30
C LEU A 33 -5.37 21.79 -1.15
N PRO A 34 -4.28 21.02 -1.30
CA PRO A 34 -3.26 21.38 -2.25
C PRO A 34 -3.92 21.45 -3.63
N SER A 35 -3.80 22.60 -4.31
CA SER A 35 -4.21 22.79 -5.70
C SER A 35 -3.40 21.85 -6.58
N SER A 36 -3.82 20.59 -6.65
CA SER A 36 -3.23 19.56 -7.47
C SER A 36 -3.86 19.61 -8.85
N SER A 37 -3.62 20.72 -9.56
CA SER A 37 -3.70 20.71 -11.03
C SER A 37 -2.42 20.05 -11.58
N ARG A 38 -2.19 18.79 -11.21
CA ARG A 38 -1.34 17.88 -12.00
C ARG A 38 -2.29 17.12 -12.88
N GLN A 39 -2.45 17.60 -14.11
CA GLN A 39 -3.07 16.84 -15.18
C GLN A 39 -2.40 15.46 -15.22
N ILE A 40 -3.14 14.41 -14.88
CA ILE A 40 -2.69 13.03 -15.04
C ILE A 40 -2.72 12.77 -16.55
N ILE A 41 -1.64 13.15 -17.23
CA ILE A 41 -1.41 12.76 -18.61
C ILE A 41 -1.20 11.25 -18.58
N ALA A 42 -2.17 10.50 -19.08
CA ALA A 42 -2.03 9.06 -19.24
C ALA A 42 -0.73 8.78 -20.02
N PRO A 43 0.12 7.85 -19.57
CA PRO A 43 1.33 7.53 -20.30
C PRO A 43 0.92 7.06 -21.71
N PRO A 44 1.62 7.52 -22.77
CA PRO A 44 1.32 7.11 -24.13
C PRO A 44 1.39 5.58 -24.25
N PRO A 45 0.61 4.97 -25.16
CA PRO A 45 0.63 3.53 -25.35
C PRO A 45 2.06 3.06 -25.64
N VAL A 46 2.50 2.02 -24.93
CA VAL A 46 3.83 1.43 -25.11
C VAL A 46 3.88 0.73 -26.46
N ILE A 47 4.27 1.47 -27.50
CA ILE A 47 4.61 0.91 -28.81
C ILE A 47 5.89 0.10 -28.59
N ARG A 48 5.82 -1.22 -28.81
CA ARG A 48 7.00 -2.10 -28.71
C ARG A 48 7.97 -1.73 -29.82
N GLN A 49 8.95 -0.88 -29.52
CA GLN A 49 10.02 -0.52 -30.42
C GLN A 49 10.84 -1.76 -30.81
N SER A 50 11.33 -1.78 -32.04
CA SER A 50 12.21 -2.86 -32.49
C SER A 50 13.49 -2.88 -31.64
N ARG A 51 14.14 -4.05 -31.48
CA ARG A 51 15.42 -4.14 -30.71
C ARG A 51 16.48 -3.16 -31.21
N LYS A 52 16.49 -2.85 -32.51
CA LYS A 52 17.40 -1.88 -33.13
C LYS A 52 17.10 -0.44 -32.69
N GLU A 53 15.84 -0.06 -32.56
CA GLU A 53 15.45 1.27 -32.05
C GLU A 53 15.72 1.41 -30.56
N ALA A 54 15.47 0.36 -29.77
CA ALA A 54 15.81 0.37 -28.34
C ALA A 54 17.32 0.51 -28.11
N ALA A 55 18.16 -0.14 -28.93
CA ALA A 55 19.61 0.02 -28.87
C ALA A 55 20.05 1.45 -29.19
N ARG A 56 19.49 2.07 -30.24
CA ARG A 56 19.75 3.48 -30.58
C ARG A 56 19.28 4.45 -29.50
N ALA A 57 18.14 4.17 -28.86
CA ALA A 57 17.62 4.99 -27.76
C ALA A 57 18.51 4.91 -26.51
N LEU A 58 19.11 3.74 -26.23
CA LEU A 58 20.08 3.57 -25.14
C LEU A 58 21.40 4.32 -25.42
N GLU A 59 21.88 4.32 -26.67
CA GLU A 59 23.08 5.09 -27.07
C GLU A 59 22.90 6.61 -26.88
N GLN A 60 21.67 7.11 -27.00
CA GLN A 60 21.33 8.53 -26.83
C GLN A 60 20.86 8.86 -25.40
N TYR A 61 20.71 7.88 -24.52
CA TYR A 61 20.21 8.09 -23.17
C TYR A 61 21.32 8.62 -22.26
N ALA A 62 21.26 9.92 -21.97
CA ALA A 62 22.02 10.54 -20.90
C ALA A 62 21.11 10.78 -19.68
N PRO A 63 21.41 10.20 -18.50
CA PRO A 63 20.61 10.46 -17.31
C PRO A 63 20.69 11.95 -16.94
N GLN A 64 19.54 12.61 -16.87
CA GLN A 64 19.46 14.04 -16.52
C GLN A 64 19.76 14.30 -15.04
N THR A 65 19.71 13.26 -14.20
CA THR A 65 19.90 13.37 -12.75
C THR A 65 21.28 12.85 -12.34
N LYS A 66 21.93 13.59 -11.43
CA LYS A 66 23.18 13.12 -10.82
C LYS A 66 22.89 11.89 -9.95
N ALA A 67 23.67 10.83 -10.15
CA ALA A 67 23.62 9.68 -9.27
C ALA A 67 23.93 10.11 -7.83
N ARG A 68 23.13 9.64 -6.87
CA ARG A 68 23.44 9.85 -5.45
C ARG A 68 24.67 9.02 -5.10
N GLY A 69 25.67 9.65 -4.49
CA GLY A 69 26.86 8.97 -3.98
C GLY A 69 26.49 8.13 -2.76
N TYR A 70 26.24 6.84 -2.95
CA TYR A 70 26.01 5.93 -1.84
C TYR A 70 27.34 5.54 -1.19
N LYS A 71 27.45 5.76 0.12
CA LYS A 71 28.56 5.23 0.91
C LYS A 71 28.17 3.84 1.40
N ILE A 72 28.92 2.82 0.99
CA ILE A 72 28.75 1.47 1.52
C ILE A 72 29.10 1.50 3.00
N MET A 73 28.18 1.02 3.85
CA MET A 73 28.42 0.94 5.29
C MET A 73 29.52 -0.07 5.59
N LYS A 74 30.44 0.31 6.50
CA LYS A 74 31.54 -0.56 6.96
C LYS A 74 30.98 -1.77 7.70
N GLU A 75 31.70 -2.90 7.67
CA GLU A 75 31.23 -4.15 8.25
C GLU A 75 31.02 -4.06 9.76
N GLU A 76 31.92 -3.39 10.48
CA GLU A 76 31.81 -3.10 11.92
C GLU A 76 30.48 -2.44 12.30
N THR A 77 29.99 -1.51 11.47
CA THR A 77 28.71 -0.81 11.72
C THR A 77 27.48 -1.68 11.47
N LYS A 78 27.63 -2.77 10.71
CA LYS A 78 26.54 -3.73 10.51
C LYS A 78 26.36 -4.65 11.71
N ASP A 79 27.41 -4.84 12.50
CA ASP A 79 27.38 -5.72 13.66
C ASP A 79 26.80 -5.09 14.92
N ASP A 80 26.75 -3.76 14.97
CA ASP A 80 26.10 -3.00 16.04
C ASP A 80 24.65 -3.49 16.27
N PRO A 81 24.31 -3.94 17.50
CA PRO A 81 22.95 -4.37 17.86
C PRO A 81 21.88 -3.32 17.53
N PHE A 82 22.19 -2.04 17.68
CA PHE A 82 21.24 -0.96 17.40
C PHE A 82 20.92 -0.87 15.91
N TYR A 83 21.94 -1.00 15.05
CA TYR A 83 21.76 -1.07 13.60
C TYR A 83 20.92 -2.30 13.21
N LYS A 84 21.22 -3.48 13.77
CA LYS A 84 20.46 -4.72 13.50
C LYS A 84 18.98 -4.58 13.85
N TYR A 85 18.65 -3.98 15.00
CA TYR A 85 17.27 -3.71 15.40
C TYR A 85 16.54 -2.78 14.42
N GLN A 86 17.16 -1.66 14.04
CA GLN A 86 16.56 -0.74 13.06
C GLN A 86 16.33 -1.41 11.70
N ARG A 87 17.28 -2.23 11.25
CA ARG A 87 17.15 -2.99 9.99
C ARG A 87 16.03 -4.02 10.06
N ALA A 88 15.89 -4.74 11.17
CA ALA A 88 14.79 -5.68 11.39
C ALA A 88 13.43 -4.95 11.34
N ARG A 89 13.28 -3.85 12.10
CA ARG A 89 12.05 -3.04 12.12
C ARG A 89 11.70 -2.50 10.73
N ASN A 90 12.70 -2.02 9.98
CA ASN A 90 12.47 -1.56 8.60
C ASN A 90 12.06 -2.71 7.67
N ASN A 91 12.70 -3.87 7.78
CA ASN A 91 12.34 -5.04 6.98
C ASN A 91 10.90 -5.49 7.25
N ASP A 92 10.46 -5.46 8.51
CA ASP A 92 9.07 -5.76 8.86
C ASP A 92 8.10 -4.74 8.31
N ALA A 93 8.44 -3.45 8.35
CA ALA A 93 7.65 -2.40 7.72
C ALA A 93 7.54 -2.61 6.20
N VAL A 94 8.64 -2.99 5.54
CA VAL A 94 8.66 -3.31 4.09
C VAL A 94 7.80 -4.53 3.79
N ARG A 95 7.85 -5.58 4.61
CA ARG A 95 6.99 -6.77 4.47
C ARG A 95 5.51 -6.38 4.57
N LYS A 96 5.13 -5.65 5.62
CA LYS A 96 3.75 -5.15 5.83
C LYS A 96 3.28 -4.26 4.69
N PHE A 97 4.15 -3.39 4.17
CA PHE A 97 3.81 -2.53 3.04
C PHE A 97 3.55 -3.33 1.76
N ARG A 98 4.38 -4.34 1.48
CA ARG A 98 4.23 -5.21 0.32
C ARG A 98 2.95 -6.04 0.40
N THR A 99 2.64 -6.62 1.56
CA THR A 99 1.39 -7.39 1.74
C THR A 99 0.18 -6.49 1.55
N LYS A 100 0.14 -5.32 2.20
CA LYS A 100 -0.95 -4.36 2.06
C LYS A 100 -1.16 -3.90 0.62
N THR A 101 -0.07 -3.68 -0.11
CA THR A 101 -0.14 -3.29 -1.53
C THR A 101 -0.70 -4.42 -2.39
N LYS A 102 -0.28 -5.67 -2.12
CA LYS A 102 -0.78 -6.85 -2.80
C LYS A 102 -2.27 -7.08 -2.52
N GLU A 103 -2.69 -6.95 -1.27
CA GLU A 103 -4.09 -7.05 -0.84
C GLU A 103 -4.95 -6.00 -1.54
N LYS A 104 -4.53 -4.73 -1.52
CA LYS A 104 -5.24 -3.65 -2.22
C LYS A 104 -5.32 -3.87 -3.74
N GLN A 105 -4.30 -4.47 -4.33
CA GLN A 105 -4.34 -4.84 -5.75
C GLN A 105 -5.37 -5.95 -5.99
N LEU A 106 -5.36 -6.99 -5.16
CA LEU A 106 -6.30 -8.10 -5.24
C LEU A 106 -7.75 -7.64 -5.05
N GLU A 107 -8.02 -6.74 -4.10
CA GLU A 107 -9.34 -6.13 -3.90
C GLU A 107 -9.84 -5.42 -5.16
N ARG A 108 -8.98 -4.60 -5.78
CA ARG A 108 -9.32 -3.92 -7.04
C ARG A 108 -9.61 -4.91 -8.17
N GLU A 109 -8.82 -5.98 -8.27
CA GLU A 109 -9.03 -7.03 -9.27
C GLU A 109 -10.34 -7.79 -9.01
N ASN A 110 -10.66 -8.08 -7.76
CA ASN A 110 -11.93 -8.72 -7.36
C ASN A 110 -13.14 -7.84 -7.67
N GLU A 111 -13.09 -6.54 -7.34
CA GLU A 111 -14.16 -5.59 -7.69
C GLU A 111 -14.36 -5.51 -9.20
N LEU A 112 -13.26 -5.43 -9.95
CA LEU A 112 -13.31 -5.36 -11.41
C LEU A 112 -13.93 -6.63 -12.01
N ASN A 113 -13.57 -7.81 -11.50
CA ASN A 113 -14.17 -9.07 -11.92
C ASN A 113 -15.66 -9.14 -11.57
N PHE A 114 -16.04 -8.73 -10.36
CA PHE A 114 -17.43 -8.66 -9.95
C PHE A 114 -18.29 -7.77 -10.87
N TYR A 115 -17.78 -6.60 -11.25
CA TYR A 115 -18.50 -5.72 -12.18
C TYR A 115 -18.54 -6.29 -13.60
N LYS A 116 -17.47 -6.93 -14.07
CA LYS A 116 -17.46 -7.62 -15.36
C LYS A 116 -18.52 -8.72 -15.43
N ASP A 117 -18.62 -9.54 -14.38
CA ASP A 117 -19.60 -10.61 -14.32
C ASP A 117 -21.03 -10.05 -14.34
N LYS A 118 -21.29 -8.99 -13.57
CA LYS A 118 -22.59 -8.28 -13.59
C LYS A 118 -22.93 -7.68 -14.94
N CYS A 119 -21.98 -7.03 -15.61
CA CYS A 119 -22.18 -6.52 -16.96
C CYS A 119 -22.55 -7.67 -17.91
N GLY A 120 -21.83 -8.79 -17.84
CA GLY A 120 -22.13 -9.98 -18.63
C GLY A 120 -23.53 -10.54 -18.38
N THR A 121 -24.00 -10.58 -17.13
CA THR A 121 -25.37 -11.00 -16.81
C THR A 121 -26.41 -10.06 -17.40
N TYR A 122 -26.23 -8.74 -17.23
CA TYR A 122 -27.17 -7.75 -17.77
C TYR A 122 -27.19 -7.72 -19.30
N GLU A 123 -26.04 -7.88 -19.96
CA GLU A 123 -25.97 -7.99 -21.41
C GLU A 123 -26.75 -9.22 -21.93
N ASN A 124 -26.62 -10.36 -21.24
CA ASN A 124 -27.37 -11.56 -21.56
C ASN A 124 -28.88 -11.36 -21.36
N GLU A 125 -29.30 -10.75 -20.26
CA GLU A 125 -30.70 -10.42 -19.99
C GLU A 125 -31.27 -9.52 -21.08
N ILE A 126 -30.59 -8.42 -21.41
CA ILE A 126 -30.98 -7.50 -22.48
C ILE A 126 -31.10 -8.25 -23.81
N LYS A 127 -30.15 -9.13 -24.13
CA LYS A 127 -30.19 -9.95 -25.35
C LYS A 127 -31.40 -10.87 -25.38
N THR A 128 -31.77 -11.50 -24.25
CA THR A 128 -32.98 -12.33 -24.18
C THR A 128 -34.26 -11.52 -24.32
N LEU A 129 -34.35 -10.36 -23.67
CA LEU A 129 -35.50 -9.46 -23.74
C LEU A 129 -35.68 -8.89 -25.15
N LYS A 130 -34.60 -8.44 -25.80
CA LYS A 130 -34.64 -7.98 -27.21
C LYS A 130 -35.12 -9.08 -28.16
N ARG A 131 -34.67 -10.33 -27.97
CA ARG A 131 -35.17 -11.48 -28.75
C ARG A 131 -36.66 -11.72 -28.53
N ARG A 132 -37.15 -11.62 -27.28
CA ARG A 132 -38.57 -11.74 -26.95
C ARG A 132 -39.39 -10.63 -27.60
N LEU A 133 -39.00 -9.37 -27.42
CA LEU A 133 -39.65 -8.21 -28.05
C LEU A 133 -39.72 -8.35 -29.57
N SER A 134 -38.60 -8.66 -30.22
CA SER A 134 -38.56 -8.86 -31.67
C SER A 134 -39.47 -9.99 -32.16
N LYS A 135 -39.78 -10.99 -31.32
CA LYS A 135 -40.75 -12.03 -31.65
C LYS A 135 -42.19 -11.51 -31.62
N TYR A 136 -42.51 -10.61 -30.69
CA TYR A 136 -43.83 -10.01 -30.57
C TYR A 136 -44.08 -8.88 -31.58
N GLU A 137 -43.05 -8.13 -31.98
CA GLU A 137 -43.14 -7.07 -33.01
C GLU A 137 -43.31 -7.60 -34.44
N LYS A 138 -43.08 -8.90 -34.68
CA LYS A 138 -43.18 -9.55 -36.00
C LYS A 138 -44.55 -10.17 -36.29
N ILE A 139 -45.51 -10.00 -35.39
CA ILE A 139 -46.92 -10.39 -35.55
C ILE A 139 -47.71 -9.11 -35.78
#